data_AF-A0A7Y4UC06-F1
#
_entry.id   AF-A0A7Y4UC06-F1
#
_cell.length_a   1.000
_cell.length_b   1.000
_cell.length_c   1.000
_cell.angle_alpha   90.00
_cell.angle_beta   90.00
_cell.angle_gamma   90.00
#
_symmetry.space_group_name_H-M   'P 1'
#
loop_
_entity.id
_entity.type
_entity.pdbx_description
1 polymer ?
#
loop_
_entity_poly.entity_id
_entity_poly.type
_entity_poly.pdbx_seq_one_letter_code
_entity_poly.pdbx_strand_id
1 'polypeptide(L)'
;MKLHSLNSLSPSQVFARILNSWVAPILASHGWGRKKQSFFKKQGDSWGIINFQKSSKTSKDEIVFTINLAVISGTLQKFFSARTIESPNLTDSHWRCRIGALLAENLDKWWVISNATSLEELKNELSSCLTHVAVPQVEKYLEDSALRDIWLKEYSPGLTEFQRLRYLSVLLKTVGPIDSLQLTLQRLKQLSETDSDPSSFTAFQDKIDRISL
;
A
#
# COMPACT_ATOMS: atom_id res chain seq x y z
N MET A 1 34.79 -21.46 -2.20
CA MET A 1 33.82 -20.38 -1.91
C MET A 1 33.19 -20.69 -0.54
N LYS A 2 33.47 -19.88 0.49
CA LYS A 2 33.15 -20.21 1.89
C LYS A 2 31.63 -20.23 2.14
N LEU A 3 31.06 -21.43 2.18
CA LEU A 3 29.78 -21.72 2.84
C LEU A 3 29.96 -21.47 4.34
N HIS A 4 29.82 -20.23 4.81
CA HIS A 4 29.61 -19.99 6.22
C HIS A 4 28.28 -20.63 6.63
N SER A 5 28.42 -21.66 7.47
CA SER A 5 27.36 -22.35 8.21
C SER A 5 26.23 -21.39 8.59
N LEU A 6 25.00 -21.73 8.18
CA LEU A 6 23.78 -20.99 8.50
C LEU A 6 23.45 -21.00 10.02
N ASN A 7 24.18 -21.77 10.82
CA ASN A 7 23.87 -22.03 12.24
C ASN A 7 24.36 -20.94 13.23
N SER A 8 24.88 -19.80 12.78
CA SER A 8 25.40 -18.75 13.69
C SER A 8 24.72 -17.37 13.57
N LEU A 9 23.74 -17.21 12.68
CA LEU A 9 23.05 -15.92 12.51
C LEU A 9 21.86 -15.83 13.47
N SER A 10 21.72 -14.69 14.14
CA SER A 10 20.49 -14.39 14.88
C SER A 10 19.31 -14.22 13.91
N PRO A 11 18.07 -14.46 14.36
CA PRO A 11 16.86 -14.20 13.56
C PRO A 11 16.81 -12.81 12.93
N SER A 12 17.31 -11.79 13.65
CA SER A 12 17.44 -10.42 13.12
C SER A 12 18.42 -10.32 11.95
N GLN A 13 19.58 -10.99 12.04
CA GLN A 13 20.56 -11.04 10.95
C GLN A 13 20.03 -11.84 9.76
N VAL A 14 19.30 -12.94 10.00
CA VAL A 14 18.61 -13.70 8.97
C VAL A 14 17.60 -12.83 8.25
N PHE A 15 16.73 -12.13 8.96
CA PHE A 15 15.74 -11.21 8.35
C PHE A 15 16.41 -10.13 7.49
N ALA A 16 17.48 -9.50 7.98
CA ALA A 16 18.23 -8.52 7.18
C ALA A 16 18.82 -9.16 5.91
N ARG A 17 19.35 -10.39 6.01
CA ARG A 17 19.88 -11.15 4.88
C ARG A 17 18.80 -11.52 3.87
N ILE A 18 17.60 -11.90 4.31
CA ILE A 18 16.44 -12.17 3.46
C ILE A 18 16.11 -10.92 2.63
N LEU A 19 15.99 -9.77 3.29
CA LEU A 19 15.69 -8.52 2.59
C LEU A 19 16.80 -8.16 1.58
N ASN A 20 18.07 -8.35 1.93
CA ASN A 20 19.21 -8.00 1.09
C ASN A 20 19.42 -8.95 -0.09
N SER A 21 19.30 -10.26 0.15
CA SER A 21 19.79 -11.28 -0.77
C SER A 21 18.69 -11.91 -1.60
N TRP A 22 17.44 -11.86 -1.13
CA TRP A 22 16.30 -12.49 -1.80
C TRP A 22 15.32 -11.44 -2.29
N VAL A 23 14.80 -10.62 -1.37
CA VAL A 23 13.75 -9.65 -1.69
C VAL A 23 14.25 -8.52 -2.58
N ALA A 24 15.38 -7.89 -2.23
CA ALA A 24 15.85 -6.74 -2.97
C ALA A 24 16.17 -7.05 -4.44
N PRO A 25 16.84 -8.15 -4.80
CA PRO A 25 17.03 -8.52 -6.20
C PRO A 25 15.72 -8.74 -6.97
N ILE A 26 14.74 -9.42 -6.36
CA ILE A 26 13.42 -9.68 -6.98
C ILE A 26 12.68 -8.37 -7.25
N LEU A 27 12.62 -7.48 -6.26
CA LEU A 27 11.92 -6.21 -6.42
C LEU A 27 12.69 -5.24 -7.34
N ALA A 28 14.02 -5.24 -7.29
CA ALA A 28 14.85 -4.43 -8.18
C ALA A 28 14.67 -4.81 -9.65
N SER A 29 14.50 -6.11 -9.98
CA SER A 29 14.21 -6.52 -11.36
C SER A 29 12.86 -6.03 -11.89
N HIS A 30 11.97 -5.60 -10.98
CA HIS A 30 10.69 -4.96 -11.30
C HIS A 30 10.75 -3.43 -11.15
N GLY A 31 11.93 -2.83 -10.98
CA GLY A 31 12.13 -1.38 -10.89
C GLY A 31 11.84 -0.76 -9.52
N TRP A 32 11.85 -1.56 -8.45
CA TRP A 32 11.63 -1.06 -7.09
C TRP A 32 12.96 -0.69 -6.40
N GLY A 33 13.03 0.51 -5.85
CA GLY A 33 14.14 0.97 -5.00
C GLY A 33 13.91 0.64 -3.53
N ARG A 34 14.97 0.46 -2.74
CA ARG A 34 14.87 0.09 -1.31
C ARG A 34 15.28 1.21 -0.36
N LYS A 35 14.53 1.37 0.73
CA LYS A 35 14.92 2.16 1.91
C LYS A 35 14.55 1.37 3.18
N LYS A 36 15.56 0.86 3.89
CA LYS A 36 15.40 0.01 5.08
C LYS A 36 14.55 -1.25 4.79
N GLN A 37 13.34 -1.33 5.37
CA GLN A 37 12.40 -2.44 5.23
C GLN A 37 11.28 -2.14 4.22
N SER A 38 11.34 -0.98 3.55
CA SER A 38 10.37 -0.56 2.55
C SER A 38 11.00 -0.51 1.18
N PHE A 39 10.20 -0.84 0.18
CA PHE A 39 10.52 -0.77 -1.23
C PHE A 39 9.52 0.15 -1.90
N PHE A 40 10.01 0.94 -2.84
CA PHE A 40 9.28 2.02 -3.46
C PHE A 40 9.42 1.96 -4.98
N LYS A 41 8.33 2.19 -5.67
CA LYS A 41 8.31 2.38 -7.12
C LYS A 41 7.53 3.64 -7.44
N LYS A 42 8.07 4.46 -8.34
CA LYS A 42 7.40 5.67 -8.84
C LYS A 42 6.90 5.40 -10.26
N GLN A 43 5.66 5.77 -10.54
CA GLN A 43 5.06 5.73 -11.87
C GLN A 43 4.27 7.01 -12.08
N GLY A 44 4.72 7.86 -13.02
CA GLY A 44 4.26 9.25 -13.08
C GLY A 44 4.48 9.95 -11.73
N ASP A 45 3.42 10.51 -11.16
CA ASP A 45 3.45 11.13 -9.83
C ASP A 45 2.98 10.20 -8.70
N SER A 46 2.57 8.98 -9.04
CA SER A 46 2.10 7.98 -8.08
C SER A 46 3.27 7.17 -7.51
N TRP A 47 3.08 6.69 -6.28
CA TRP A 47 4.04 5.84 -5.57
C TRP A 47 3.42 4.53 -5.15
N GLY A 48 4.11 3.43 -5.42
CA GLY A 48 3.86 2.11 -4.86
C GLY A 48 4.80 1.85 -3.69
N ILE A 49 4.31 1.16 -2.65
CA ILE A 49 5.06 0.81 -1.45
C ILE A 49 4.85 -0.68 -1.14
N ILE A 50 5.95 -1.39 -0.94
CA ILE A 50 5.97 -2.74 -0.35
C ILE A 50 6.81 -2.67 0.92
N ASN A 51 6.20 -2.89 2.08
CA ASN A 51 6.86 -2.76 3.38
C ASN A 51 6.83 -4.07 4.16
N PHE A 52 7.99 -4.48 4.66
CA PHE A 52 8.14 -5.65 5.51
C PHE A 52 8.04 -5.21 6.97
N GLN A 53 6.85 -5.35 7.55
CA GLN A 53 6.57 -4.92 8.92
C GLN A 53 6.84 -6.05 9.91
N LYS A 54 7.72 -5.81 10.88
CA LYS A 54 7.87 -6.67 12.05
C LYS A 54 6.69 -6.51 13.01
N SER A 55 6.25 -7.62 13.58
CA SER A 55 5.28 -7.66 14.67
C SER A 55 5.91 -7.19 15.98
N SER A 56 5.08 -6.67 16.89
CA SER A 56 5.45 -6.48 18.30
C SER A 56 5.79 -7.79 19.01
N LYS A 57 5.36 -8.95 18.46
CA LYS A 57 5.71 -10.29 18.98
C LYS A 57 7.14 -10.75 18.64
N THR A 58 7.88 -9.95 17.88
CA THR A 58 9.30 -10.21 17.58
C THR A 58 10.13 -10.24 18.86
N SER A 59 11.06 -11.19 18.97
CA SER A 59 11.99 -11.35 20.08
C SER A 59 13.44 -11.52 19.58
N LYS A 60 14.36 -11.83 20.50
CA LYS A 60 15.74 -12.19 20.14
C LYS A 60 15.83 -13.55 19.43
N ASP A 61 14.89 -14.45 19.71
CA ASP A 61 14.88 -15.85 19.24
C ASP A 61 13.95 -16.06 18.04
N GLU A 62 13.11 -15.07 17.74
CA GLU A 62 12.13 -15.14 16.66
C GLU A 62 11.86 -13.75 16.03
N ILE A 63 11.82 -13.67 14.70
CA ILE A 63 11.21 -12.53 13.99
C ILE A 63 9.84 -12.96 13.48
N VAL A 64 8.80 -12.21 13.83
CA VAL A 64 7.48 -12.34 13.23
C VAL A 64 7.26 -11.14 12.31
N PHE A 65 6.94 -11.35 11.03
CA PHE A 65 6.75 -10.24 10.09
C PHE A 65 5.66 -10.52 9.07
N THR A 66 5.22 -9.46 8.39
CA THR A 66 4.25 -9.50 7.30
C THR A 66 4.66 -8.52 6.20
N ILE A 67 3.87 -8.45 5.11
CA ILE A 67 4.06 -7.49 4.03
C ILE A 67 2.83 -6.60 3.93
N ASN A 68 3.05 -5.29 4.07
CA ASN A 68 2.07 -4.27 3.76
C ASN A 68 2.30 -3.75 2.34
N LEU A 69 1.22 -3.58 1.61
CA LEU A 69 1.17 -3.00 0.28
C LEU A 69 0.44 -1.67 0.35
N ALA A 70 0.92 -0.66 -0.37
CA ALA A 70 0.24 0.61 -0.45
C ALA A 70 0.47 1.35 -1.76
N VAL A 71 -0.46 2.24 -2.11
CA VAL A 71 -0.36 3.19 -3.21
C VAL A 71 -0.69 4.59 -2.74
N ILE A 72 0.09 5.57 -3.20
CA ILE A 72 -0.19 6.99 -3.11
C ILE A 72 -0.42 7.51 -4.53
N SER A 73 -1.67 7.81 -4.88
CA SER A 73 -2.01 8.59 -6.08
C SER A 73 -1.37 9.98 -6.06
N GLY A 74 -0.68 10.33 -7.15
CA GLY A 74 -0.13 11.67 -7.36
C GLY A 74 -1.20 12.75 -7.51
N THR A 75 -2.32 12.44 -8.17
CA THR A 75 -3.46 13.37 -8.34
C THR A 75 -4.08 13.72 -7.00
N LEU A 76 -4.36 12.72 -6.17
CA LEU A 76 -4.92 12.93 -4.84
C LEU A 76 -3.92 13.68 -3.94
N GLN A 77 -2.63 13.35 -4.01
CA GLN A 77 -1.61 14.08 -3.27
C GLN A 77 -1.64 15.58 -3.61
N LYS A 78 -1.58 15.93 -4.90
CA LYS A 78 -1.61 17.33 -5.36
C LYS A 78 -2.92 18.03 -4.97
N PHE A 79 -4.04 17.31 -5.00
CA PHE A 79 -5.32 17.87 -4.60
C PHE A 79 -5.34 18.18 -3.10
N PHE A 80 -4.97 17.23 -2.23
CA PHE A 80 -5.07 17.40 -0.78
C PHE A 80 -3.90 18.15 -0.14
N SER A 81 -2.74 18.15 -0.79
CA SER A 81 -1.51 18.77 -0.30
C SER A 81 -0.87 19.61 -1.41
N ALA A 82 -0.48 20.85 -1.08
CA ALA A 82 0.31 21.68 -1.98
C ALA A 82 1.79 21.22 -2.08
N ARG A 83 2.17 20.12 -1.41
CA ARG A 83 3.53 19.61 -1.35
C ARG A 83 3.66 18.29 -2.08
N THR A 84 4.66 18.20 -2.95
CA THR A 84 5.17 16.94 -3.50
C THR A 84 5.77 16.10 -2.37
N ILE A 85 5.36 14.84 -2.23
CA ILE A 85 5.98 13.94 -1.25
C ILE A 85 7.30 13.42 -1.81
N GLU A 86 8.40 13.83 -1.18
CA GLU A 86 9.75 13.31 -1.49
C GLU A 86 10.04 11.97 -0.80
N SER A 87 9.34 11.68 0.30
CA SER A 87 9.50 10.43 1.06
C SER A 87 8.14 9.80 1.38
N PRO A 88 7.61 8.94 0.50
CA PRO A 88 6.31 8.29 0.69
C PRO A 88 6.25 7.46 1.99
N ASN A 89 5.13 7.57 2.70
CA ASN A 89 4.82 6.82 3.92
C ASN A 89 3.52 6.02 3.74
N LEU A 90 3.43 4.85 4.39
CA LEU A 90 2.23 4.02 4.41
C LEU A 90 1.00 4.76 4.96
N THR A 91 1.18 5.68 5.92
CA THR A 91 0.06 6.44 6.51
C THR A 91 -0.61 7.38 5.53
N ASP A 92 0.14 7.84 4.52
CA ASP A 92 -0.30 8.83 3.54
C ASP A 92 -0.90 8.15 2.29
N SER A 93 -1.05 6.83 2.33
CA SER A 93 -1.53 6.04 1.21
C SER A 93 -3.03 6.19 0.98
N HIS A 94 -3.40 6.23 -0.29
CA HIS A 94 -4.77 6.28 -0.77
C HIS A 94 -5.33 4.86 -0.94
N TRP A 95 -4.48 3.84 -1.08
CA TRP A 95 -4.87 2.44 -1.01
C TRP A 95 -3.86 1.69 -0.18
N ARG A 96 -4.31 0.79 0.71
CA ARG A 96 -3.42 -0.07 1.48
C ARG A 96 -4.04 -1.42 1.80
N CYS A 97 -3.22 -2.45 1.78
CA CYS A 97 -3.66 -3.80 2.06
C CYS A 97 -2.52 -4.60 2.71
N ARG A 98 -2.86 -5.53 3.60
CA ARG A 98 -1.92 -6.54 4.06
C ARG A 98 -1.94 -7.70 3.09
N ILE A 99 -0.76 -8.24 2.78
CA ILE A 99 -0.60 -9.30 1.76
C ILE A 99 -1.51 -10.51 2.02
N GLY A 100 -1.78 -10.84 3.29
CA GLY A 100 -2.64 -11.96 3.66
C GLY A 100 -4.05 -11.89 3.07
N ALA A 101 -4.61 -10.69 2.96
CA ALA A 101 -5.93 -10.47 2.35
C ALA A 101 -5.96 -10.68 0.82
N LEU A 102 -4.81 -10.97 0.21
CA LEU A 102 -4.65 -11.22 -1.23
C LEU A 102 -4.21 -12.67 -1.51
N LEU A 103 -3.91 -13.45 -0.47
CA LEU A 103 -3.59 -14.87 -0.60
C LEU A 103 -4.89 -15.68 -0.69
N ALA A 104 -4.81 -16.91 -1.20
CA ALA A 104 -5.97 -17.76 -1.46
C ALA A 104 -6.89 -17.96 -0.24
N GLU A 105 -6.32 -18.01 0.96
CA GLU A 105 -7.07 -18.17 2.21
C GLU A 105 -7.76 -16.87 2.67
N ASN A 106 -7.34 -15.71 2.13
CA ASN A 106 -7.78 -14.38 2.56
C ASN A 106 -7.61 -14.16 4.09
N LEU A 107 -6.57 -14.77 4.66
CA LEU A 107 -6.22 -14.70 6.08
C LEU A 107 -4.95 -13.87 6.27
N ASP A 108 -4.87 -13.16 7.39
CA ASP A 108 -3.69 -12.39 7.73
C ASP A 108 -2.45 -13.30 7.83
N LYS A 109 -1.47 -13.07 6.95
CA LYS A 109 -0.26 -13.89 6.85
C LYS A 109 0.87 -13.23 7.63
N TRP A 110 1.39 -13.99 8.58
CA TRP A 110 2.61 -13.67 9.32
C TRP A 110 3.62 -14.79 9.13
N TRP A 111 4.82 -14.42 8.69
CA TRP A 111 5.96 -15.32 8.62
C TRP A 111 6.75 -15.28 9.91
N VAL A 112 7.32 -16.43 10.25
CA VAL A 112 8.16 -16.63 11.43
C VAL A 112 9.56 -17.04 10.98
N ILE A 113 10.57 -16.33 11.49
CA ILE A 113 11.98 -16.67 11.35
C ILE A 113 12.50 -17.05 12.74
N SER A 114 12.77 -18.33 12.93
CA SER A 114 13.41 -18.89 14.13
C SER A 114 14.45 -19.94 13.69
N ASN A 115 15.10 -20.59 14.66
CA ASN A 115 16.03 -21.69 14.37
C ASN A 115 15.35 -22.91 13.70
N ALA A 116 14.01 -23.01 13.77
CA ALA A 116 13.25 -24.08 13.13
C ALA A 116 12.80 -23.74 11.70
N THR A 117 12.99 -22.50 11.24
CA THR A 117 12.51 -22.06 9.93
C THR A 117 13.34 -22.67 8.79
N SER A 118 12.68 -23.38 7.87
CA SER A 118 13.28 -23.77 6.59
C SER A 118 13.48 -22.55 5.71
N LEU A 119 14.74 -22.12 5.54
CA LEU A 119 15.10 -20.94 4.76
C LEU A 119 14.82 -21.10 3.27
N GLU A 120 14.89 -22.32 2.75
CA GLU A 120 14.60 -22.62 1.36
C GLU A 120 13.10 -22.50 1.05
N GLU A 121 12.24 -23.08 1.90
CA GLU A 121 10.79 -22.94 1.78
C GLU A 121 10.35 -21.49 1.90
N LEU A 122 10.87 -20.76 2.90
CA LEU A 122 10.57 -19.35 3.07
C LEU A 122 11.01 -18.52 1.86
N LYS A 123 12.17 -18.83 1.26
CA LYS A 123 12.64 -18.14 0.04
C LYS A 123 11.67 -18.37 -1.12
N ASN A 124 11.26 -19.61 -1.36
CA ASN A 124 10.35 -19.97 -2.45
C ASN A 124 8.97 -19.32 -2.26
N GLU A 125 8.44 -19.38 -1.04
CA GLU A 125 7.16 -18.74 -0.69
C GLU A 125 7.21 -17.23 -0.88
N LEU A 126 8.24 -16.54 -0.34
CA LEU A 126 8.40 -15.09 -0.51
C LEU A 126 8.60 -14.72 -1.98
N SER A 127 9.39 -15.48 -2.74
CA SER A 127 9.62 -15.20 -4.16
C SER A 127 8.33 -15.29 -4.97
N SER A 128 7.54 -16.35 -4.74
CA SER A 128 6.24 -16.54 -5.38
C SER A 128 5.26 -15.43 -4.97
N CYS A 129 5.15 -15.17 -3.67
CA CYS A 129 4.28 -14.12 -3.12
C CYS A 129 4.62 -12.73 -3.68
N LEU A 130 5.89 -12.38 -3.79
CA LEU A 130 6.30 -11.08 -4.30
C LEU A 130 6.01 -10.95 -5.80
N THR A 131 6.38 -11.96 -6.59
CA THR A 131 6.33 -11.91 -8.05
C THR A 131 4.90 -12.06 -8.58
N HIS A 132 4.09 -12.90 -7.95
CA HIS A 132 2.75 -13.22 -8.46
C HIS A 132 1.61 -12.49 -7.74
N VAL A 133 1.86 -11.92 -6.55
CA VAL A 133 0.81 -11.25 -5.76
C VAL A 133 1.17 -9.79 -5.47
N ALA A 134 2.26 -9.55 -4.72
CA ALA A 134 2.55 -8.22 -4.20
C ALA A 134 2.83 -7.19 -5.31
N VAL A 135 3.75 -7.50 -6.24
CA VAL A 135 4.11 -6.57 -7.32
C VAL A 135 2.93 -6.31 -8.25
N PRO A 136 2.26 -7.35 -8.83
CA PRO A 136 1.12 -7.11 -9.71
C PRO A 136 0.00 -6.32 -9.03
N GLN A 137 -0.28 -6.59 -7.75
CA GLN A 137 -1.35 -5.90 -7.04
C GLN A 137 -1.05 -4.42 -6.82
N VAL A 138 0.18 -4.06 -6.42
CA VAL A 138 0.51 -2.64 -6.23
C VAL A 138 0.54 -1.92 -7.56
N GLU A 139 1.16 -2.52 -8.59
CA GLU A 139 1.27 -1.91 -9.91
C GLU A 139 -0.09 -1.69 -10.57
N LYS A 140 -1.05 -2.60 -10.37
CA LYS A 140 -2.44 -2.46 -10.82
C LYS A 140 -3.07 -1.14 -10.37
N TYR A 141 -2.77 -0.68 -9.16
CA TYR A 141 -3.40 0.52 -8.59
C TYR A 141 -2.53 1.78 -8.67
N LEU A 142 -1.37 1.74 -9.33
CA LEU A 142 -0.57 2.96 -9.57
C LEU A 142 -1.30 3.96 -10.47
N GLU A 143 -2.25 3.48 -11.28
CA GLU A 143 -3.13 4.27 -12.13
C GLU A 143 -4.37 4.76 -11.38
N ASP A 144 -4.66 6.06 -11.48
CA ASP A 144 -5.80 6.68 -10.80
C ASP A 144 -7.15 6.09 -11.25
N SER A 145 -7.26 5.72 -12.53
CA SER A 145 -8.46 5.04 -13.04
C SER A 145 -8.72 3.72 -12.33
N ALA A 146 -7.68 2.94 -12.03
CA ALA A 146 -7.81 1.67 -11.32
C ALA A 146 -8.22 1.87 -9.85
N LEU A 147 -7.69 2.90 -9.17
CA LEU A 147 -8.12 3.30 -7.82
C LEU A 147 -9.58 3.75 -7.79
N ARG A 148 -9.98 4.58 -8.75
CA ARG A 148 -11.38 4.97 -8.92
C ARG A 148 -12.28 3.74 -9.13
N ASP A 149 -11.92 2.85 -10.05
CA ASP A 149 -12.77 1.72 -10.44
C ASP A 149 -12.99 0.73 -9.29
N ILE A 150 -11.99 0.52 -8.43
CA ILE A 150 -12.17 -0.31 -7.24
C ILE A 150 -13.05 0.39 -6.20
N TRP A 151 -12.89 1.70 -6.01
CA TRP A 151 -13.71 2.44 -5.07
C TRP A 151 -15.14 2.60 -5.55
N LEU A 152 -15.42 2.67 -6.85
CA LEU A 152 -16.79 2.63 -7.37
C LEU A 152 -17.55 1.36 -6.97
N LYS A 153 -16.85 0.26 -6.72
CA LYS A 153 -17.42 -1.02 -6.26
C LYS A 153 -17.62 -1.11 -4.75
N GLU A 154 -17.55 0.02 -4.05
CA GLU A 154 -17.69 0.12 -2.57
C GLU A 154 -16.64 -0.70 -1.79
N TYR A 155 -15.52 -1.03 -2.44
CA TYR A 155 -14.42 -1.75 -1.83
C TYR A 155 -13.21 -0.82 -1.69
N SER A 156 -12.83 -0.51 -0.45
CA SER A 156 -11.70 0.39 -0.16
C SER A 156 -10.75 -0.17 0.91
N PRO A 157 -9.84 -1.08 0.51
CA PRO A 157 -8.81 -1.60 1.40
C PRO A 157 -8.08 -0.50 2.14
N GLY A 158 -8.23 -0.55 3.47
CA GLY A 158 -7.52 0.33 4.38
C GLY A 158 -8.02 1.77 4.44
N LEU A 159 -9.14 2.14 3.80
CA LEU A 159 -9.77 3.45 3.98
C LEU A 159 -11.05 3.34 4.79
N THR A 160 -11.40 4.41 5.49
CA THR A 160 -12.79 4.61 5.93
C THR A 160 -13.66 4.96 4.74
N GLU A 161 -14.97 4.77 4.89
CA GLU A 161 -15.94 5.16 3.86
C GLU A 161 -15.86 6.66 3.53
N PHE A 162 -15.69 7.50 4.55
CA PHE A 162 -15.49 8.94 4.36
C PHE A 162 -14.24 9.24 3.53
N GLN A 163 -13.10 8.60 3.81
CA GLN A 163 -11.87 8.76 3.03
C GLN A 163 -12.07 8.28 1.58
N ARG A 164 -12.71 7.12 1.40
CA ARG A 164 -13.04 6.57 0.07
C ARG A 164 -13.83 7.57 -0.76
N LEU A 165 -14.94 8.10 -0.23
CA LEU A 165 -15.80 9.02 -0.97
C LEU A 165 -15.11 10.36 -1.25
N ARG A 166 -14.27 10.86 -0.33
CA ARG A 166 -13.44 12.06 -0.58
C ARG A 166 -12.47 11.85 -1.72
N TYR A 167 -11.73 10.76 -1.71
CA TYR A 167 -10.77 10.47 -2.78
C TYR A 167 -11.46 10.16 -4.11
N LEU A 168 -12.53 9.38 -4.06
CA LEU A 168 -13.33 9.04 -5.24
C LEU A 168 -13.91 10.29 -5.90
N SER A 169 -14.43 11.26 -5.14
CA SER A 169 -14.98 12.51 -5.70
C SER A 169 -13.94 13.28 -6.52
N VAL A 170 -12.69 13.33 -6.05
CA VAL A 170 -11.60 13.95 -6.80
C VAL A 170 -11.32 13.16 -8.08
N LEU A 171 -11.20 11.83 -8.01
CA LEU A 171 -10.90 11.02 -9.19
C LEU A 171 -12.04 10.99 -10.21
N LEU A 172 -13.30 11.02 -9.80
CA LEU A 172 -14.44 11.14 -10.73
C LEU A 172 -14.42 12.47 -11.48
N LYS A 173 -13.95 13.54 -10.84
CA LYS A 173 -13.79 14.84 -11.47
C LYS A 173 -12.59 14.89 -12.41
N THR A 174 -11.46 14.26 -12.05
CA THR A 174 -10.20 14.36 -12.82
C THR A 174 -10.06 13.31 -13.93
N VAL A 175 -10.56 12.09 -13.72
CA VAL A 175 -10.41 10.97 -14.68
C VAL A 175 -11.75 10.37 -15.12
N GLY A 176 -12.89 10.94 -14.68
CA GLY A 176 -14.25 10.47 -15.01
C GLY A 176 -14.62 9.16 -14.29
N PRO A 177 -15.83 8.59 -14.45
CA PRO A 177 -16.97 9.20 -15.13
C PRO A 177 -17.59 10.31 -14.26
N ILE A 178 -17.79 11.48 -14.85
CA ILE A 178 -18.30 12.65 -14.13
C ILE A 178 -19.73 12.47 -13.61
N ASP A 179 -20.54 11.63 -14.27
CA ASP A 179 -21.94 11.40 -13.92
C ASP A 179 -22.11 10.77 -12.53
N SER A 180 -21.09 10.06 -12.03
CA SER A 180 -21.11 9.47 -10.68
C SER A 180 -20.72 10.46 -9.58
N LEU A 181 -20.20 11.64 -9.93
CA LEU A 181 -19.67 12.61 -8.97
C LEU A 181 -20.76 13.13 -8.03
N GLN A 182 -21.92 13.51 -8.58
CA GLN A 182 -22.97 14.15 -7.79
C GLN A 182 -23.52 13.22 -6.71
N LEU A 183 -23.75 11.95 -7.05
CA LEU A 183 -24.20 10.94 -6.08
C LEU A 183 -23.14 10.68 -5.01
N THR A 184 -21.86 10.66 -5.39
CA THR A 184 -20.74 10.46 -4.45
C THR A 184 -20.64 11.62 -3.46
N LEU A 185 -20.78 12.87 -3.93
CA LEU A 185 -20.76 14.07 -3.09
C LEU A 185 -21.96 14.14 -2.14
N GLN A 186 -23.14 13.72 -2.59
CA GLN A 186 -24.32 13.62 -1.70
C GLN A 186 -24.09 12.63 -0.56
N ARG A 187 -23.55 11.44 -0.85
CA ARG A 187 -23.21 10.44 0.19
C ARG A 187 -22.14 10.97 1.14
N LEU A 188 -21.11 11.62 0.61
CA LEU A 188 -20.07 12.21 1.43
C LEU A 188 -20.62 13.31 2.36
N LYS A 189 -21.52 14.15 1.86
CA LYS A 189 -22.19 15.19 2.64
C LYS A 189 -22.95 14.58 3.82
N GLN A 190 -23.74 13.54 3.58
CA GLN A 190 -24.50 12.83 4.62
C GLN A 190 -23.58 12.31 5.74
N LEU A 191 -22.42 11.74 5.39
CA LEU A 191 -21.44 11.28 6.39
C LEU A 191 -20.78 12.44 7.15
N SER A 192 -20.56 13.59 6.50
CA SER A 192 -19.94 14.76 7.16
C SER A 192 -20.87 15.43 8.19
N GLU A 193 -22.18 15.40 7.94
CA GLU A 193 -23.19 15.98 8.84
C GLU A 193 -23.34 15.15 10.12
N THR A 194 -23.05 13.85 10.06
CA THR A 194 -23.02 12.98 11.24
C THR A 194 -21.77 13.16 12.12
N ASP A 195 -20.69 13.74 11.58
CA ASP A 195 -19.38 13.93 12.26
C ASP A 195 -19.14 15.37 12.77
N SER A 196 -20.17 16.22 12.78
CA SER A 196 -20.25 17.53 13.48
C SER A 196 -19.54 18.76 12.86
N ASP A 197 -19.00 18.72 11.63
CA ASP A 197 -18.50 19.96 10.96
C ASP A 197 -18.86 20.07 9.46
N PRO A 198 -20.02 20.69 9.14
CA PRO A 198 -20.48 20.94 7.78
C PRO A 198 -19.62 21.91 6.98
N SER A 199 -18.86 22.81 7.65
CA SER A 199 -18.05 23.82 6.96
C SER A 199 -16.89 23.19 6.18
N SER A 200 -16.41 22.04 6.66
CA SER A 200 -15.36 21.24 6.02
C SER A 200 -15.80 20.63 4.69
N PHE A 201 -17.10 20.33 4.50
CA PHE A 201 -17.64 19.78 3.27
C PHE A 201 -17.79 20.85 2.20
N THR A 202 -18.37 22.02 2.53
CA THR A 202 -18.55 23.12 1.57
C THR A 202 -17.21 23.58 0.97
N ALA A 203 -16.19 23.77 1.82
CA ALA A 203 -14.86 24.13 1.34
C ALA A 203 -14.22 23.06 0.44
N PHE A 204 -14.53 21.78 0.69
CA PHE A 204 -14.08 20.67 -0.16
C PHE A 204 -14.80 20.62 -1.51
N GLN A 205 -16.13 20.80 -1.50
CA GLN A 205 -16.98 20.88 -2.70
C GLN A 205 -16.50 22.02 -3.61
N ASP A 206 -16.34 23.23 -3.06
CA ASP A 206 -15.83 24.40 -3.80
C ASP A 206 -14.47 24.12 -4.45
N LYS A 207 -13.61 23.35 -3.77
CA LYS A 207 -12.30 22.97 -4.28
C LYS A 207 -12.40 21.96 -5.43
N ILE A 208 -13.33 21.02 -5.38
CA ILE A 208 -13.61 20.10 -6.49
C ILE A 208 -14.16 20.86 -7.71
N ASP A 209 -15.06 21.80 -7.50
CA ASP A 209 -15.69 22.56 -8.59
C ASP A 209 -14.69 23.44 -9.36
N ARG A 210 -13.58 23.82 -8.71
CA ARG A 210 -12.46 24.54 -9.33
C ARG A 210 -11.51 23.66 -10.14
N ILE A 211 -11.63 22.33 -10.10
CA ILE A 211 -10.86 21.45 -10.99
C ILE A 211 -11.36 21.68 -12.42
N SER A 212 -10.47 22.16 -13.28
CA SER A 212 -10.75 22.32 -14.72
C SER A 212 -10.84 20.95 -15.40
N LEU A 213 -11.79 20.81 -16.33
CA LEU A 213 -11.98 19.61 -17.15
C LEU A 213 -11.02 19.59 -18.34
#